data_AF-A0A2P8L7V8-F1
#
_entry.id   AF-A0A2P8L7V8-F1
#
_cell.length_a   1.000
_cell.length_b   1.000
_cell.length_c   1.000
_cell.angle_alpha   90.00
_cell.angle_beta   90.00
_cell.angle_gamma   90.00
#
_symmetry.space_group_name_H-M   'P 1'
#
loop_
_entity.id
_entity.type
_entity.pdbx_description
1 polymer ?
#
loop_
_entity_poly.entity_id
_entity_poly.type
_entity_poly.pdbx_seq_one_letter_code
_entity_poly.pdbx_strand_id
1 'polypeptide(L)'
;MDNTITVDQLATADLGSINEIWLGETHTQLCLWRGEQVFSHEMMSEGTHDQNVRRLCVQLVNPDDQAAVASVESIVRERLKKMGKEGEFYPAEEADTHQ
;
A
#
# COMPACT_ATOMS: atom_id res chain seq x y z
N MET A 1 -5.14 -3.83 14.15
CA MET A 1 -5.01 -5.18 13.58
C MET A 1 -4.62 -4.97 12.13
N ASP A 2 -3.36 -5.21 11.83
CA ASP A 2 -2.82 -5.15 10.48
C ASP A 2 -3.50 -6.23 9.64
N ASN A 3 -4.20 -5.82 8.58
CA ASN A 3 -4.94 -6.75 7.73
C ASN A 3 -3.95 -7.33 6.72
N THR A 4 -3.48 -8.55 6.97
CA THR A 4 -2.56 -9.26 6.08
C THR A 4 -3.35 -10.18 5.16
N ILE A 5 -3.16 -10.04 3.84
CA ILE A 5 -3.83 -10.84 2.81
C ILE A 5 -2.81 -11.40 1.82
N THR A 6 -3.16 -12.43 1.07
CA THR A 6 -2.32 -12.92 -0.05
C THR A 6 -2.59 -12.14 -1.35
N VAL A 7 -1.70 -12.29 -2.33
CA VAL A 7 -1.90 -11.72 -3.69
C VAL A 7 -3.20 -12.20 -4.34
N ASP A 8 -3.60 -13.45 -4.10
CA ASP A 8 -4.88 -14.00 -4.59
C ASP A 8 -6.07 -13.26 -3.96
N GLN A 9 -6.02 -13.03 -2.65
CA GLN A 9 -7.07 -12.30 -1.93
C GLN A 9 -7.15 -10.83 -2.34
N LEU A 10 -6.03 -10.20 -2.74
CA LEU A 10 -5.99 -8.81 -3.18
C LEU A 10 -6.96 -8.52 -4.34
N ALA A 11 -7.17 -9.49 -5.23
CA ALA A 11 -8.10 -9.35 -6.36
C ALA A 11 -9.56 -9.19 -5.91
N THR A 12 -9.92 -9.70 -4.73
CA THR A 12 -11.28 -9.69 -4.17
C THR A 12 -11.42 -8.78 -2.95
N ALA A 13 -10.30 -8.37 -2.36
CA ALA A 13 -10.26 -7.53 -1.17
C ALA A 13 -10.93 -6.17 -1.41
N ASP A 14 -11.61 -5.69 -0.37
CA ASP A 14 -12.11 -4.32 -0.32
C ASP A 14 -10.96 -3.38 0.05
N LEU A 15 -10.53 -2.57 -0.93
CA LEU A 15 -9.53 -1.53 -0.71
C LEU A 15 -10.18 -0.18 -0.34
N GLY A 16 -11.50 -0.13 -0.16
CA GLY A 16 -12.27 1.12 -0.04
C GLY A 16 -11.90 1.92 1.20
N SER A 17 -11.59 1.22 2.28
CA SER A 17 -11.12 1.85 3.52
C SER A 17 -9.60 1.91 3.65
N ILE A 18 -8.84 1.32 2.73
CA ILE A 18 -7.37 1.21 2.83
C ILE A 18 -6.71 2.49 2.33
N ASN A 19 -5.77 2.99 3.12
CA ASN A 19 -5.00 4.21 2.82
C ASN A 19 -3.52 3.90 2.55
N GLU A 20 -3.02 2.74 2.96
CA GLU A 20 -1.66 2.31 2.65
C GLU A 20 -1.63 0.81 2.32
N ILE A 21 -0.87 0.45 1.30
CA ILE A 21 -0.64 -0.94 0.89
C ILE A 21 0.86 -1.23 0.96
N TRP A 22 1.20 -2.26 1.72
CA TRP A 22 2.56 -2.71 1.97
C TRP A 22 2.73 -4.15 1.48
N LEU A 23 3.93 -4.52 1.05
CA LEU A 23 4.29 -5.86 0.61
C LEU A 23 5.23 -6.51 1.61
N GLY A 24 5.07 -7.81 1.84
CA GLY A 24 6.00 -8.62 2.60
C GLY A 24 5.49 -9.06 3.98
N GLU A 25 6.34 -9.80 4.68
CA GLU A 25 6.06 -10.34 5.99
C GLU A 25 6.47 -9.36 7.10
N THR A 26 6.09 -9.66 8.35
CA THR A 26 6.23 -8.80 9.53
C THR A 26 7.59 -8.13 9.73
N HIS A 27 8.68 -8.63 9.11
CA HIS A 27 10.04 -8.12 9.28
C HIS A 27 10.64 -7.43 8.05
N THR A 28 9.98 -7.47 6.89
CA THR A 28 10.46 -6.80 5.67
C THR A 28 9.25 -6.30 4.89
N GLN A 29 8.78 -5.11 5.27
CA GLN A 29 7.60 -4.48 4.69
C GLN A 29 8.04 -3.38 3.73
N LEU A 30 7.68 -3.54 2.46
CA LEU A 30 7.93 -2.56 1.40
C LEU A 30 6.66 -1.77 1.13
N CYS A 31 6.72 -0.44 1.20
CA CYS A 31 5.56 0.40 0.87
C CYS A 31 5.35 0.38 -0.64
N LEU A 32 4.18 -0.10 -1.09
CA LEU A 32 3.84 -0.14 -2.52
C LEU A 32 3.02 1.08 -2.92
N TRP A 33 2.08 1.47 -2.06
CA TRP A 33 1.13 2.53 -2.38
C TRP A 33 0.65 3.24 -1.13
N ARG A 34 0.51 4.56 -1.24
CA ARG A 34 -0.15 5.42 -0.27
C ARG A 34 -1.23 6.24 -0.95
N GLY A 35 -2.46 6.10 -0.47
CA GLY A 35 -3.58 6.92 -0.91
C GLY A 35 -3.36 8.39 -0.57
N GLU A 36 -3.86 9.26 -1.43
CA GLU A 36 -3.88 10.69 -1.16
C GLU A 36 -4.75 10.93 0.09
N GLN A 37 -4.10 11.27 1.21
CA GLN A 37 -4.82 11.61 2.43
C GLN A 37 -5.36 13.02 2.26
N VAL A 38 -6.69 13.15 2.18
CA VAL A 38 -7.35 14.45 2.23
C VAL A 38 -7.18 14.99 3.65
N PHE A 39 -6.15 15.80 3.86
CA PHE A 39 -5.97 16.58 5.08
C PHE A 39 -7.04 17.66 5.10
N SER A 40 -8.22 17.35 5.65
CA SER A 40 -9.19 18.37 6.02
C SER A 40 -8.53 19.31 7.02
N HIS A 41 -8.63 20.63 6.82
CA HIS A 41 -8.05 21.67 7.68
C HIS A 41 -8.38 21.50 9.19
N GLU A 42 -9.47 20.78 9.51
CA GLU A 42 -9.89 20.44 10.87
C GLU A 42 -8.96 19.44 11.58
N MET A 43 -8.10 18.73 10.85
CA MET A 43 -7.20 17.68 11.36
C MET A 43 -5.82 18.22 11.82
N MET A 44 -5.63 19.55 11.81
CA MET A 44 -4.37 20.20 12.24
C MET A 44 -4.32 20.54 13.73
N SER A 45 -5.40 20.33 14.47
CA SER A 45 -5.47 20.55 15.91
C SER A 45 -5.73 19.21 16.61
N GLU A 46 -4.82 18.86 17.53
CA GLU A 46 -4.92 17.73 18.46
C GLU A 46 -4.82 16.30 17.85
N GLY A 47 -3.58 15.84 17.67
CA GLY A 47 -3.15 14.49 18.10
C GLY A 47 -3.84 13.25 17.51
N THR A 48 -4.64 13.36 16.46
CA THR A 48 -5.41 12.24 15.88
C THR A 48 -4.97 11.84 14.47
N HIS A 49 -3.78 12.26 14.05
CA HIS A 49 -3.19 11.93 12.75
C HIS A 49 -3.01 10.41 12.54
N ASP A 50 -2.73 9.66 13.62
CA ASP A 50 -2.40 8.23 13.56
C ASP A 50 -3.63 7.31 13.53
N GLN A 51 -4.84 7.80 13.85
CA GLN A 51 -6.00 6.94 14.09
C GLN A 51 -6.75 6.49 12.83
N ASN A 52 -6.47 7.09 11.66
CA ASN A 52 -7.17 6.76 10.40
C ASN A 52 -6.29 6.07 9.34
N VAL A 53 -5.06 5.68 9.72
CA VAL A 53 -4.18 4.94 8.82
C VAL A 53 -4.60 3.47 8.81
N ARG A 54 -5.39 3.10 7.81
CA ARG A 54 -5.76 1.70 7.55
C ARG A 54 -4.76 1.07 6.60
N ARG A 55 -3.83 0.32 7.20
CA ARG A 55 -2.78 -0.41 6.51
C ARG A 55 -3.26 -1.79 6.06
N LEU A 56 -2.98 -2.13 4.80
CA LEU A 56 -3.10 -3.47 4.24
C LEU A 56 -1.71 -4.03 3.94
N CYS A 57 -1.43 -5.23 4.43
CA CYS A 57 -0.20 -5.95 4.09
C CYS A 57 -0.53 -7.05 3.10
N VAL A 58 0.17 -7.10 1.98
CA VAL A 58 0.06 -8.17 0.98
C VAL A 58 1.26 -9.09 1.14
N GLN A 59 1.00 -10.36 1.48
CA GLN A 59 2.04 -11.37 1.56
C GLN A 59 2.63 -11.61 0.18
N LEU A 60 3.93 -11.40 0.08
CA LEU A 60 4.72 -11.68 -1.10
C LEU A 60 5.82 -12.67 -0.70
N VAL A 61 5.95 -13.76 -1.46
CA VAL A 61 6.89 -14.85 -1.18
C VAL A 61 8.33 -14.34 -1.13
N ASN A 62 8.66 -13.37 -2.00
CA ASN A 62 9.94 -12.69 -1.98
C ASN A 62 9.74 -11.21 -2.33
N PRO A 63 9.91 -10.28 -1.37
CA PRO A 63 9.83 -8.84 -1.65
C PRO A 63 11.00 -8.30 -2.49
N ASP A 64 12.09 -9.07 -2.63
CA ASP A 64 13.23 -8.77 -3.51
C ASP A 64 12.96 -9.15 -4.98
N ASP A 65 11.92 -9.95 -5.24
CA ASP A 65 11.54 -10.34 -6.60
C ASP A 65 10.78 -9.21 -7.29
N GLN A 66 11.50 -8.35 -8.00
CA GLN A 66 10.94 -7.18 -8.69
C GLN A 66 9.81 -7.55 -9.66
N ALA A 67 9.86 -8.74 -10.29
CA ALA A 67 8.80 -9.20 -11.19
C ALA A 67 7.50 -9.51 -10.42
N ALA A 68 7.60 -10.16 -9.26
CA ALA A 68 6.48 -10.42 -8.38
C ALA A 68 5.92 -9.11 -7.81
N VAL A 69 6.79 -8.16 -7.41
CA VAL A 69 6.34 -6.85 -6.95
C VAL A 69 5.61 -6.09 -8.06
N ALA A 70 6.17 -5.99 -9.25
CA ALA A 70 5.54 -5.32 -10.39
C ALA A 70 4.18 -5.95 -10.76
N SER A 71 4.07 -7.28 -10.64
CA SER A 71 2.81 -7.99 -10.84
C SER A 71 1.75 -7.57 -9.81
N VAL A 72 2.12 -7.50 -8.53
CA VAL A 72 1.22 -7.02 -7.47
C VAL A 72 0.87 -5.55 -7.66
N GLU A 73 1.84 -4.70 -8.03
CA GLU A 73 1.60 -3.28 -8.34
C GLU A 73 0.52 -3.12 -9.42
N SER A 74 0.63 -3.87 -10.51
CA SER A 74 -0.32 -3.80 -11.62
C SER A 74 -1.74 -4.16 -11.17
N ILE A 75 -1.88 -5.18 -10.33
CA ILE A 75 -3.17 -5.58 -9.72
C ILE A 75 -3.69 -4.44 -8.84
N VAL A 76 -2.88 -3.93 -7.91
CA VAL A 76 -3.26 -2.84 -7.00
C VAL A 76 -3.71 -1.61 -7.80
N ARG A 77 -2.94 -1.21 -8.81
CA ARG A 77 -3.23 -0.07 -9.68
C ARG A 77 -4.54 -0.22 -10.42
N GLU A 78 -4.81 -1.40 -10.99
CA GLU A 78 -6.08 -1.66 -11.66
C GLU A 78 -7.26 -1.58 -10.68
N ARG A 79 -7.11 -2.16 -9.49
CA ARG A 79 -8.14 -2.17 -8.44
C ARG A 79 -8.45 -0.77 -7.94
N LEU A 80 -7.42 0.00 -7.58
CA LEU A 80 -7.57 1.39 -7.13
C LEU A 80 -8.19 2.26 -8.22
N LYS A 81 -7.77 2.11 -9.48
CA LYS A 81 -8.37 2.82 -10.62
C LYS A 81 -9.85 2.49 -10.80
N LYS A 82 -10.25 1.22 -10.68
CA LYS A 82 -11.67 0.81 -10.71
C LYS A 82 -12.48 1.42 -9.57
N MET A 83 -11.84 1.70 -8.43
CA MET A 83 -12.46 2.32 -7.26
C MET A 83 -12.37 3.86 -7.27
N GLY A 84 -11.73 4.46 -8.29
CA GLY A 84 -11.51 5.90 -8.36
C GLY A 84 -10.59 6.43 -7.25
N LYS A 85 -9.68 5.59 -6.73
CA LYS A 85 -8.72 6.00 -5.70
C LYS A 85 -7.47 6.56 -6.32
N GLU A 86 -7.07 7.72 -5.82
CA GLU A 86 -5.84 8.42 -6.17
C GLU A 86 -4.80 8.21 -5.06
N GLY A 87 -3.53 8.26 -5.43
CA GLY A 87 -2.42 8.09 -4.51
C GLY A 87 -1.09 7.89 -5.22
N GLU A 88 -0.04 7.85 -4.41
CA GLU A 88 1.34 7.72 -4.87
C GLU A 88 1.77 6.25 -4.76
N PHE A 89 2.31 5.73 -5.86
CA PHE A 89 2.99 4.45 -5.87
C PHE A 89 4.46 4.69 -5.59
N TYR A 90 4.99 4.01 -4.58
CA TYR A 90 6.43 3.99 -4.33
C TYR A 90 6.94 2.77 -5.07
N PRO A 91 7.76 2.94 -6.13
CA PRO A 91 8.33 1.80 -6.80
C PRO A 91 9.10 1.00 -5.75
N ALA A 92 8.95 -0.32 -5.80
CA ALA A 92 9.81 -1.24 -5.07
C ALA A 92 11.22 -1.32 -5.66
N GLU A 93 11.62 -0.28 -6.38
CA GLU A 93 12.97 -0.12 -6.87
C GLU A 93 13.79 0.37 -5.69
N GLU A 94 14.74 -0.49 -5.33
CA GLU A 94 15.99 -0.21 -4.65
C GLU A 94 16.27 1.29 -4.63
N ALA A 95 16.40 1.84 -3.42
CA ALA A 95 16.98 3.17 -3.25
C ALA A 95 18.16 3.29 -4.22
N ASP A 96 18.05 4.22 -5.16
CA ASP A 96 19.14 4.63 -6.04
C ASP A 96 20.47 4.45 -5.30
N THR A 97 21.19 3.40 -5.65
CA THR A 97 22.62 3.33 -5.37
C THR A 97 23.29 4.22 -6.42
N HIS A 98 22.97 5.52 -6.37
CA HIS A 98 23.81 6.52 -6.99
C HIS A 98 25.11 6.59 -6.17
N GLN A 99 26.03 5.78 -6.67
CA GLN A 99 27.48 5.68 -6.44
C GLN A 99 28.17 6.99 -6.05
#